data_AF-A0A964ESC0-F1
#
_entry.id   AF-A0A964ESC0-F1
#
_cell.length_a   1.000
_cell.length_b   1.000
_cell.length_c   1.000
_cell.angle_alpha   90.00
_cell.angle_beta   90.00
_cell.angle_gamma   90.00
#
_symmetry.space_group_name_H-M   'P 1'
#
loop_
_entity.id
_entity.type
_entity.pdbx_description
1 polymer ?
#
loop_
_entity_poly.entity_id
_entity_poly.type
_entity_poly.pdbx_seq_one_letter_code
_entity_poly.pdbx_strand_id
1 'polypeptide(L)'
;MELVAAVAHLAARVFTPPHPARLPEGGSRDLWTALGSRQPEERALLAATLVALPDPAADLDLAVRTMELLLSVPAEHDRAERLLERLGPHVDAGARELWRLRLEVAEATEEERADADRWAEWLAPLRAVGDEGAASLATAARLAASHLIETVQEPGVEWLAPCLDGRRIVNLRPALRRRPALAEALGPILELVDEADRVESVPEVDEVEACVARAELADERGDVAGATALLEQGLARSGGRPDLCWALATRAELLQDAALATRLAGLEGADSLDPARLRRMAARELRGVTVVAPAPPERGWSDRVRDATHDAPDAPPPDVQTLAFLEHAGAAAAAAAGWLSRGDDESLLQAARLADRLDDASRARLLATLEARVPDDELVLASDDDARALASALWALSPPSDARGWLTLRLRAASPDAAARPAAVEAAPEQAEDPHGAANRLAAAADLMEAGRFDAAGTIVVSVLRKLDDEAQLPRLLTLLRSLLAMEVPPEGVVGTTERALLAEGPLGEALLAALREDPLAAFPLHAALHRAALDRRRPDLLRVRLLETWLGIWCATRTAPDAGSLHDLMHGDVALLPLAAARLGGAGDPVAAARDFLQRQPPLSTPAAGYGAALLELALD
;
A
#
# COMPACT_ATOMS: atom_id res chain seq x y z
N MET A 1 -21.41 40.64 -32.22
CA MET A 1 -21.59 39.33 -32.90
C MET A 1 -20.27 38.65 -33.18
N GLU A 2 -19.24 39.35 -33.66
CA GLU A 2 -17.93 38.75 -33.93
C GLU A 2 -17.21 38.20 -32.69
N LEU A 3 -17.39 38.83 -31.52
CA LEU A 3 -16.85 38.32 -30.25
C LEU A 3 -17.52 37.01 -29.81
N VAL A 4 -18.84 36.86 -30.05
CA VAL A 4 -19.60 35.65 -29.72
C VAL A 4 -19.22 34.51 -30.68
N ALA A 5 -19.00 34.82 -31.96
CA ALA A 5 -18.47 33.87 -32.94
C ALA A 5 -17.03 33.46 -32.61
N ALA A 6 -16.18 34.39 -32.17
CA ALA A 6 -14.81 34.10 -31.75
C ALA A 6 -14.74 33.26 -30.47
N VAL A 7 -15.62 33.51 -29.48
CA VAL A 7 -15.74 32.72 -28.26
C VAL A 7 -16.32 31.33 -28.55
N ALA A 8 -17.31 31.21 -29.46
CA ALA A 8 -17.81 29.90 -29.90
C ALA A 8 -16.76 29.11 -30.68
N HIS A 9 -15.91 29.79 -31.48
CA HIS A 9 -14.83 29.16 -32.23
C HIS A 9 -13.62 28.79 -31.35
N LEU A 10 -13.36 29.55 -30.27
CA LEU A 10 -12.40 29.19 -29.21
C LEU A 10 -12.92 28.05 -28.34
N ALA A 11 -14.20 28.06 -27.95
CA ALA A 11 -14.83 26.96 -27.21
C ALA A 11 -14.82 25.65 -28.03
N ALA A 12 -15.07 25.72 -29.34
CA ALA A 12 -14.99 24.56 -30.23
C ALA A 12 -13.56 24.03 -30.47
N ARG A 13 -12.52 24.83 -30.20
CA ARG A 13 -11.10 24.41 -30.32
C ARG A 13 -10.46 24.02 -28.98
N VAL A 14 -11.02 24.48 -27.86
CA VAL A 14 -10.58 24.13 -26.50
C VAL A 14 -11.31 22.88 -25.97
N PHE A 15 -12.48 22.55 -26.53
CA PHE A 15 -13.24 21.32 -26.24
C PHE A 15 -13.25 20.31 -27.42
N THR A 16 -12.11 20.06 -28.03
CA THR A 16 -11.90 18.78 -28.74
C THR A 16 -11.06 17.87 -27.85
N PRO A 17 -11.67 17.03 -26.99
CA PRO A 17 -10.91 15.95 -26.40
C PRO A 17 -10.56 14.96 -27.51
N PRO A 18 -9.28 14.55 -27.70
CA PRO A 18 -9.01 13.27 -28.30
C PRO A 18 -9.27 12.22 -27.22
N HIS A 19 -10.53 11.92 -26.92
CA HIS A 19 -10.86 10.73 -26.14
C HIS A 19 -11.24 9.61 -27.11
N PRO A 20 -10.80 8.36 -26.86
CA PRO A 20 -11.01 7.30 -27.82
C PRO A 20 -12.52 7.20 -28.07
N ALA A 21 -12.94 7.34 -29.33
CA ALA A 21 -14.30 7.09 -29.79
C ALA A 21 -14.71 5.60 -29.66
N ARG A 22 -13.95 4.84 -28.87
CA ARG A 22 -14.05 3.40 -28.70
C ARG A 22 -13.93 3.09 -27.22
N LEU A 23 -14.82 2.22 -26.76
CA LEU A 23 -14.69 1.57 -25.46
C LEU A 23 -13.31 0.91 -25.37
N PRO A 24 -12.63 0.97 -24.22
CA PRO A 24 -11.38 0.26 -23.99
C PRO A 24 -11.49 -1.21 -24.42
N GLU A 25 -10.48 -1.70 -25.12
CA GLU A 25 -10.31 -3.13 -25.42
C GLU A 25 -9.79 -3.84 -24.16
N GLY A 26 -10.31 -5.03 -23.86
CA GLY A 26 -9.97 -5.77 -22.63
C GLY A 26 -11.20 -6.40 -21.98
N GLY A 27 -10.97 -7.09 -20.85
CA GLY A 27 -12.03 -7.72 -20.07
C GLY A 27 -12.81 -6.71 -19.23
N SER A 28 -13.90 -7.15 -18.57
CA SER A 28 -14.73 -6.27 -17.72
C SER A 28 -13.92 -5.50 -16.67
N ARG A 29 -12.85 -6.11 -16.13
CA ARG A 29 -11.95 -5.47 -15.16
C ARG A 29 -11.19 -4.27 -15.73
N ASP A 30 -10.68 -4.38 -16.96
CA ASP A 30 -9.92 -3.31 -17.62
C ASP A 30 -10.86 -2.15 -17.96
N LEU A 31 -12.08 -2.48 -18.39
CA LEU A 31 -13.15 -1.51 -18.61
C LEU A 31 -13.49 -0.76 -17.31
N TRP A 32 -13.73 -1.47 -16.20
CA TRP A 32 -14.05 -0.83 -14.92
C TRP A 32 -12.92 0.05 -14.39
N THR A 33 -11.67 -0.36 -14.59
CA THR A 33 -10.50 0.46 -14.23
C THR A 33 -10.45 1.74 -15.05
N ALA A 34 -10.72 1.64 -16.36
CA ALA A 34 -10.72 2.78 -17.27
C ALA A 34 -11.95 3.70 -17.11
N LEU A 35 -13.10 3.18 -16.68
CA LEU A 35 -14.29 3.96 -16.37
C LEU A 35 -14.21 4.60 -14.98
N GLY A 36 -13.65 3.90 -13.99
CA GLY A 36 -13.48 4.41 -12.62
C GLY A 36 -12.51 5.58 -12.51
N SER A 37 -11.56 5.71 -13.45
CA SER A 37 -10.68 6.88 -13.53
C SER A 37 -11.31 8.12 -14.19
N ARG A 38 -12.55 8.02 -14.68
CA ARG A 38 -13.25 9.09 -15.43
C ARG A 38 -14.32 9.78 -14.59
N GLN A 39 -14.50 11.07 -14.84
CA GLN A 39 -15.57 11.85 -14.20
C GLN A 39 -16.96 11.40 -14.72
N PRO A 40 -18.05 11.59 -13.95
CA PRO A 40 -19.40 11.25 -14.38
C PRO A 40 -19.79 11.86 -15.75
N GLU A 41 -19.39 13.11 -16.01
CA GLU A 41 -19.67 13.82 -17.26
C GLU A 41 -18.96 13.19 -18.47
N GLU A 42 -17.75 12.67 -18.27
CA GLU A 42 -16.97 12.01 -19.31
C GLU A 42 -17.57 10.64 -19.68
N ARG A 43 -18.10 9.92 -18.69
CA ARG A 43 -18.83 8.66 -18.91
C ARG A 43 -20.13 8.92 -19.64
N ALA A 44 -20.88 9.95 -19.25
CA ALA A 44 -22.11 10.37 -19.94
C ALA A 44 -21.82 10.77 -21.39
N LEU A 45 -20.75 11.53 -21.65
CA LEU A 45 -20.33 11.89 -23.00
C LEU A 45 -19.99 10.64 -23.82
N LEU A 46 -19.24 9.69 -23.25
CA LEU A 46 -18.89 8.44 -23.93
C LEU A 46 -20.15 7.63 -24.27
N ALA A 47 -21.11 7.51 -23.35
CA ALA A 47 -22.37 6.81 -23.59
C ALA A 47 -23.23 7.50 -24.67
N ALA A 48 -23.24 8.84 -24.68
CA ALA A 48 -23.93 9.63 -25.71
C ALA A 48 -23.30 9.48 -27.10
N THR A 49 -21.99 9.18 -27.20
CA THR A 49 -21.35 8.90 -28.51
C THR A 49 -21.75 7.55 -29.12
N LEU A 50 -22.30 6.63 -28.33
CA LEU A 50 -22.84 5.37 -28.83
C LEU A 50 -24.22 5.59 -29.44
N VAL A 51 -24.27 6.04 -30.71
CA VAL A 51 -25.53 6.38 -31.39
C VAL A 51 -26.46 5.17 -31.57
N ALA A 52 -25.89 3.97 -31.73
CA ALA A 52 -26.64 2.72 -31.88
C ALA A 52 -26.17 1.70 -30.85
N LEU A 53 -27.11 0.94 -30.27
CA LEU A 53 -26.77 -0.17 -29.39
C LEU A 53 -26.19 -1.32 -30.24
N PRO A 54 -25.02 -1.86 -29.86
CA PRO A 54 -24.39 -2.97 -30.58
C PRO A 54 -25.34 -4.17 -30.66
N ASP A 55 -25.14 -4.99 -31.69
CA ASP A 55 -25.90 -6.23 -31.85
C ASP A 55 -25.17 -7.39 -31.17
N PRO A 56 -25.71 -7.98 -30.08
CA PRO A 56 -25.04 -9.05 -29.35
C PRO A 56 -24.73 -10.28 -30.22
N ALA A 57 -25.54 -10.53 -31.25
CA ALA A 57 -25.30 -11.61 -32.20
C ALA A 57 -24.11 -11.33 -33.14
N ALA A 58 -23.77 -10.07 -33.37
CA ALA A 58 -22.65 -9.65 -34.21
C ALA A 58 -21.35 -9.47 -33.42
N ASP A 59 -21.44 -8.88 -32.22
CA ASP A 59 -20.31 -8.62 -31.33
C ASP A 59 -20.76 -8.62 -29.86
N LEU A 60 -20.71 -9.80 -29.24
CA LEU A 60 -21.11 -10.00 -27.84
C LEU A 60 -20.23 -9.20 -26.89
N ASP A 61 -18.91 -9.16 -27.11
CA ASP A 61 -17.96 -8.47 -26.22
C ASP A 61 -18.18 -6.96 -26.23
N LEU A 62 -18.46 -6.37 -27.40
CA LEU A 62 -18.84 -4.95 -27.48
C LEU A 62 -20.18 -4.70 -26.79
N ALA A 63 -21.16 -5.60 -26.93
CA ALA A 63 -22.45 -5.47 -26.27
C ALA A 63 -22.34 -5.56 -24.74
N VAL A 64 -21.55 -6.49 -24.20
CA VAL A 64 -21.26 -6.60 -22.77
C VAL A 64 -20.56 -5.34 -22.25
N ARG A 65 -19.52 -4.86 -22.93
CA ARG A 65 -18.82 -3.62 -22.52
C ARG A 65 -19.72 -2.38 -22.60
N THR A 66 -20.60 -2.33 -23.60
CA THR A 66 -21.59 -1.26 -23.71
C THR A 66 -22.58 -1.32 -22.55
N MET A 67 -23.03 -2.52 -22.17
CA MET A 67 -23.91 -2.70 -21.00
C MET A 67 -23.27 -2.15 -19.72
N GLU A 68 -22.02 -2.50 -19.44
CA GLU A 68 -21.28 -2.00 -18.27
C GLU A 68 -21.11 -0.46 -18.29
N LEU A 69 -20.88 0.15 -19.45
CA LEU A 69 -20.84 1.62 -19.57
C LEU A 69 -22.21 2.23 -19.27
N LEU A 70 -23.29 1.73 -19.86
CA LEU A 70 -24.63 2.30 -19.69
C LEU A 70 -25.10 2.17 -18.24
N LEU A 71 -24.78 1.06 -17.56
CA LEU A 71 -25.03 0.88 -16.12
C LEU A 71 -24.27 1.89 -15.23
N SER A 72 -23.20 2.51 -15.75
CA SER A 72 -22.41 3.50 -15.01
C SER A 72 -22.93 4.94 -15.17
N VAL A 73 -23.98 5.14 -15.99
CA VAL A 73 -24.53 6.46 -16.33
C VAL A 73 -26.05 6.46 -16.09
N PRO A 74 -26.54 7.12 -15.01
CA PRO A 74 -27.97 7.08 -14.65
C PRO A 74 -28.95 7.48 -15.77
N ALA A 75 -28.58 8.46 -16.60
CA ALA A 75 -29.41 8.92 -17.71
C ALA A 75 -29.58 7.89 -18.85
N GLU A 76 -28.85 6.77 -18.80
CA GLU A 76 -28.75 5.77 -19.86
C GLU A 76 -29.37 4.42 -19.47
N HIS A 77 -30.00 4.30 -18.29
CA HIS A 77 -30.60 3.04 -17.82
C HIS A 77 -31.67 2.48 -18.75
N ASP A 78 -32.54 3.31 -19.34
CA ASP A 78 -33.49 2.90 -20.37
C ASP A 78 -32.81 2.20 -21.57
N ARG A 79 -31.60 2.64 -21.92
CA ARG A 79 -30.81 2.04 -23.01
C ARG A 79 -30.13 0.76 -22.56
N ALA A 80 -29.71 0.68 -21.29
CA ALA A 80 -29.19 -0.53 -20.68
C ALA A 80 -30.26 -1.64 -20.61
N GLU A 81 -31.50 -1.32 -20.22
CA GLU A 81 -32.62 -2.26 -20.22
C GLU A 81 -32.88 -2.86 -21.61
N ARG A 82 -32.97 -2.00 -22.64
CA ARG A 82 -33.14 -2.46 -24.03
C ARG A 82 -31.97 -3.32 -24.51
N LEU A 83 -30.75 -3.05 -24.04
CA LEU A 83 -29.60 -3.88 -24.37
C LEU A 83 -29.62 -5.21 -23.61
N LEU A 84 -30.05 -5.22 -22.35
CA LEU A 84 -30.20 -6.42 -21.53
C LEU A 84 -31.20 -7.40 -22.15
N GLU A 85 -32.34 -6.92 -22.64
CA GLU A 85 -33.32 -7.75 -23.37
C GLU A 85 -32.69 -8.45 -24.58
N ARG A 86 -31.84 -7.72 -25.32
CA ARG A 86 -31.13 -8.24 -26.49
C ARG A 86 -29.98 -9.18 -26.11
N LEU A 87 -29.31 -8.93 -24.99
CA LEU A 87 -28.22 -9.76 -24.46
C LEU A 87 -28.73 -11.08 -23.86
N GLY A 88 -29.95 -11.11 -23.34
CA GLY A 88 -30.52 -12.24 -22.60
C GLY A 88 -30.33 -13.63 -23.23
N PRO A 89 -30.53 -13.81 -24.55
CA PRO A 89 -30.29 -15.09 -25.24
C PRO A 89 -28.81 -15.50 -25.38
N HIS A 90 -27.88 -14.57 -25.15
CA HIS A 90 -26.45 -14.71 -25.44
C HIS A 90 -25.56 -14.76 -24.18
N VAL A 91 -26.13 -14.54 -23.00
CA VAL A 91 -25.40 -14.57 -21.71
C VAL A 91 -26.05 -15.57 -20.76
N ASP A 92 -25.26 -16.06 -19.79
CA ASP A 92 -25.78 -16.95 -18.75
C ASP A 92 -26.83 -16.25 -17.87
N ALA A 93 -27.66 -17.06 -17.20
CA ALA A 93 -28.72 -16.56 -16.36
C ALA A 93 -28.18 -15.72 -15.18
N GLY A 94 -27.01 -16.07 -14.64
CA GLY A 94 -26.37 -15.34 -13.55
C GLY A 94 -26.00 -13.91 -13.94
N ALA A 95 -25.29 -13.72 -15.04
CA ALA A 95 -24.90 -12.41 -15.56
C ALA A 95 -26.12 -11.53 -15.86
N ARG A 96 -27.18 -12.13 -16.41
CA ARG A 96 -28.44 -11.43 -16.70
C ARG A 96 -29.13 -10.92 -15.44
N GLU A 97 -29.26 -11.77 -14.42
CA GLU A 97 -29.88 -11.37 -13.15
C GLU A 97 -28.99 -10.36 -12.39
N LEU A 98 -27.67 -10.45 -12.49
CA LEU A 98 -26.75 -9.44 -11.92
C LEU A 98 -26.93 -8.06 -12.55
N TRP A 99 -27.08 -7.98 -13.88
CA TRP A 99 -27.32 -6.72 -14.54
C TRP A 99 -28.71 -6.15 -14.25
N ARG A 100 -29.74 -7.01 -14.13
CA ARG A 100 -31.08 -6.58 -13.69
C ARG A 100 -31.03 -6.00 -12.27
N LEU A 101 -30.37 -6.70 -11.35
CA LEU A 101 -30.13 -6.23 -9.99
C LEU A 101 -29.47 -4.84 -9.99
N ARG A 102 -28.41 -4.66 -10.79
CA ARG A 102 -27.71 -3.38 -10.86
C ARG A 102 -28.60 -2.23 -11.34
N LEU A 103 -29.52 -2.49 -12.27
CA LEU A 103 -30.51 -1.50 -12.70
C LEU A 103 -31.49 -1.17 -11.57
N GLU A 104 -32.05 -2.19 -10.93
CA GLU A 104 -32.99 -2.02 -9.81
C GLU A 104 -32.37 -1.24 -8.65
N VAL A 105 -31.11 -1.55 -8.29
CA VAL A 105 -30.36 -0.83 -7.25
C VAL A 105 -30.06 0.61 -7.64
N ALA A 106 -29.78 0.87 -8.92
CA ALA A 106 -29.45 2.21 -9.38
C ALA A 106 -30.67 3.14 -9.45
N GLU A 107 -31.88 2.58 -9.54
CA GLU A 107 -33.15 3.30 -9.45
C GLU A 107 -33.70 3.40 -8.01
N ALA A 108 -33.18 2.59 -7.11
CA ALA A 108 -33.62 2.57 -5.72
C ALA A 108 -33.24 3.84 -4.95
N THR A 109 -34.10 4.20 -4.01
CA THR A 109 -33.84 5.28 -3.06
C THR A 109 -32.68 4.94 -2.11
N GLU A 110 -32.11 5.93 -1.44
CA GLU A 110 -31.10 5.68 -0.40
C GLU A 110 -31.66 4.85 0.77
N GLU A 111 -32.94 5.04 1.11
CA GLU A 111 -33.62 4.27 2.16
C GLU A 111 -33.74 2.79 1.78
N GLU A 112 -34.15 2.49 0.54
CA GLU A 112 -34.20 1.12 0.03
C GLU A 112 -32.82 0.47 -0.07
N ARG A 113 -31.77 1.24 -0.40
CA ARG A 113 -30.39 0.73 -0.44
C ARG A 113 -29.78 0.50 0.95
N ALA A 114 -30.31 1.16 1.97
CA ALA A 114 -29.94 0.98 3.36
C ALA A 114 -30.69 -0.20 4.03
N ASP A 115 -31.69 -0.77 3.37
CA ASP A 115 -32.53 -1.83 3.92
C ASP A 115 -31.99 -3.22 3.56
N ALA A 116 -31.55 -3.97 4.57
CA ALA A 116 -31.02 -5.33 4.39
C ALA A 116 -32.09 -6.32 3.91
N ASP A 117 -33.35 -6.16 4.32
CA ASP A 117 -34.44 -7.03 3.87
C ASP A 117 -34.71 -6.80 2.37
N ARG A 118 -34.60 -5.53 1.94
CA ARG A 118 -34.72 -5.18 0.52
C ARG A 118 -33.62 -5.82 -0.32
N TRP A 119 -32.38 -5.83 0.17
CA TRP A 119 -31.27 -6.54 -0.48
C TRP A 119 -31.52 -8.06 -0.54
N ALA A 120 -32.10 -8.66 0.50
CA ALA A 120 -32.43 -10.09 0.47
C ALA A 120 -33.48 -10.43 -0.61
N GLU A 121 -34.46 -9.55 -0.84
CA GLU A 121 -35.43 -9.67 -1.94
C GLU A 121 -34.75 -9.56 -3.30
N TRP A 122 -33.92 -8.53 -3.48
CA TRP A 122 -33.18 -8.28 -4.72
C TRP A 122 -32.18 -9.39 -5.08
N LEU A 123 -31.59 -10.08 -4.09
CA LEU A 123 -30.68 -11.20 -4.32
C LEU A 123 -31.41 -12.53 -4.56
N ALA A 124 -32.72 -12.63 -4.26
CA ALA A 124 -33.47 -13.88 -4.39
C ALA A 124 -33.50 -14.45 -5.83
N PRO A 125 -33.65 -13.63 -6.91
CA PRO A 125 -33.55 -14.13 -8.28
C PRO A 125 -32.19 -14.76 -8.59
N LEU A 126 -31.08 -14.14 -8.13
CA LEU A 126 -29.73 -14.67 -8.30
C LEU A 126 -29.53 -15.99 -7.54
N ARG A 127 -30.06 -16.10 -6.31
CA ARG A 127 -30.06 -17.36 -5.54
C ARG A 127 -30.81 -18.47 -6.27
N ALA A 128 -31.90 -18.13 -6.95
CA ALA A 128 -32.71 -19.10 -7.69
C ALA A 128 -32.02 -19.65 -8.95
N VAL A 129 -30.99 -18.96 -9.47
CA VAL A 129 -30.16 -19.46 -10.59
C VAL A 129 -29.30 -20.67 -10.17
N GLY A 130 -28.98 -20.80 -8.88
CA GLY A 130 -28.15 -21.90 -8.36
C GLY A 130 -26.68 -21.77 -8.76
N ASP A 131 -26.01 -22.90 -9.01
CA ASP A 131 -24.55 -22.95 -9.23
C ASP A 131 -24.06 -22.10 -10.42
N GLU A 132 -24.87 -21.96 -11.47
CA GLU A 132 -24.54 -21.09 -12.62
C GLU A 132 -24.51 -19.60 -12.25
N GLY A 133 -25.26 -19.22 -11.21
CA GLY A 133 -25.36 -17.84 -10.71
C GLY A 133 -24.37 -17.54 -9.60
N ALA A 134 -23.59 -18.50 -9.15
CA ALA A 134 -22.83 -18.39 -7.91
C ALA A 134 -21.83 -17.21 -7.95
N ALA A 135 -21.00 -17.11 -8.99
CA ALA A 135 -20.07 -15.98 -9.15
C ALA A 135 -20.77 -14.61 -9.22
N SER A 136 -21.97 -14.59 -9.83
CA SER A 136 -22.80 -13.39 -9.94
C SER A 136 -23.45 -13.02 -8.61
N LEU A 137 -23.89 -14.00 -7.82
CA LEU A 137 -24.40 -13.85 -6.47
C LEU A 137 -23.33 -13.33 -5.52
N ALA A 138 -22.10 -13.85 -5.59
CA ALA A 138 -20.97 -13.34 -4.80
C ALA A 138 -20.65 -11.87 -5.13
N THR A 139 -20.69 -11.51 -6.42
CA THR A 139 -20.50 -10.13 -6.87
C THR A 139 -21.61 -9.22 -6.35
N ALA A 140 -22.86 -9.67 -6.42
CA ALA A 140 -24.03 -8.95 -5.95
C ALA A 140 -24.06 -8.78 -4.43
N ALA A 141 -23.67 -9.80 -3.67
CA ALA A 141 -23.59 -9.75 -2.22
C ALA A 141 -22.50 -8.77 -1.74
N ARG A 142 -21.37 -8.66 -2.46
CA ARG A 142 -20.34 -7.64 -2.19
C ARG A 142 -20.84 -6.23 -2.47
N LEU A 143 -21.61 -6.03 -3.54
CA LEU A 143 -22.26 -4.76 -3.83
C LEU A 143 -23.24 -4.37 -2.72
N ALA A 144 -24.08 -5.32 -2.28
CA ALA A 144 -25.01 -5.13 -1.18
C ALA A 144 -24.30 -4.73 0.12
N ALA A 145 -23.23 -5.46 0.47
CA ALA A 145 -22.42 -5.17 1.64
C ALA A 145 -21.79 -3.76 1.57
N SER A 146 -21.31 -3.33 0.40
CA SER A 146 -20.74 -1.99 0.23
C SER A 146 -21.75 -0.89 0.55
N HIS A 147 -22.97 -0.99 -0.01
CA HIS A 147 -24.02 0.01 0.21
C HIS A 147 -24.52 0.03 1.66
N LEU A 148 -24.72 -1.14 2.26
CA LEU A 148 -25.18 -1.23 3.65
C LEU A 148 -24.12 -0.68 4.62
N ILE A 149 -22.82 -0.90 4.37
CA ILE A 149 -21.74 -0.35 5.20
C ILE A 149 -21.69 1.18 5.14
N GLU A 150 -21.88 1.78 3.96
CA GLU A 150 -21.92 3.24 3.80
C GLU A 150 -23.04 3.89 4.64
N THR A 151 -24.10 3.15 4.93
CA THR A 151 -25.27 3.66 5.69
C THR A 151 -25.14 3.48 7.20
N VAL A 152 -24.21 2.65 7.68
CA VAL A 152 -24.01 2.41 9.11
C VAL A 152 -23.23 3.58 9.72
N GLN A 153 -23.94 4.48 10.41
CA GLN A 153 -23.34 5.65 11.10
C GLN A 153 -22.66 5.31 12.44
N GLU A 154 -22.10 4.11 12.57
CA GLU A 154 -21.36 3.72 13.78
C GLU A 154 -19.89 4.16 13.69
N PRO A 155 -19.35 4.86 14.70
CA PRO A 155 -17.95 5.22 14.74
C PRO A 155 -17.03 3.99 14.63
N GLY A 156 -16.08 4.01 13.72
CA GLY A 156 -15.18 2.89 13.49
C GLY A 156 -15.68 1.87 12.46
N VAL A 157 -16.60 2.24 11.57
CA VAL A 157 -16.98 1.51 10.35
C VAL A 157 -16.16 2.00 9.13
N GLU A 158 -15.45 3.12 9.25
CA GLU A 158 -14.75 3.78 8.14
C GLU A 158 -13.60 2.94 7.54
N TRP A 159 -13.06 1.98 8.31
CA TRP A 159 -12.05 1.03 7.83
C TRP A 159 -12.64 -0.13 7.00
N LEU A 160 -13.97 -0.31 7.00
CA LEU A 160 -14.63 -1.44 6.33
C LEU A 160 -14.83 -1.22 4.83
N ALA A 161 -15.11 0.01 4.39
CA ALA A 161 -15.32 0.32 2.98
C ALA A 161 -14.09 -0.05 2.10
N PRO A 162 -12.84 0.24 2.50
CA PRO A 162 -11.65 -0.23 1.77
C PRO A 162 -11.46 -1.76 1.77
N CYS A 163 -12.00 -2.49 2.75
CA CYS A 163 -11.87 -3.95 2.84
C CYS A 163 -12.80 -4.70 1.86
N LEU A 164 -13.93 -4.09 1.48
CA LEU A 164 -14.88 -4.67 0.54
C LEU A 164 -14.50 -4.43 -0.94
N ASP A 165 -13.84 -3.31 -1.23
CA ASP A 165 -13.44 -2.92 -2.59
C ASP A 165 -12.23 -3.71 -3.14
N GLY A 166 -11.65 -4.60 -2.33
CA GLY A 166 -10.37 -5.24 -2.64
C GLY A 166 -10.16 -6.59 -1.98
N ARG A 167 -11.03 -7.58 -2.23
CA ARG A 167 -10.77 -9.04 -2.05
C ARG A 167 -10.15 -9.49 -0.71
N ARG A 168 -10.25 -8.70 0.37
CA ARG A 168 -9.67 -9.02 1.69
C ARG A 168 -10.73 -8.91 2.77
N ILE A 169 -11.76 -9.72 2.61
CA ILE A 169 -12.85 -9.90 3.58
C ILE A 169 -12.41 -10.76 4.78
N VAL A 170 -11.33 -11.54 4.63
CA VAL A 170 -10.84 -12.51 5.63
C VAL A 170 -10.58 -11.90 7.03
N ASN A 171 -10.39 -10.58 7.13
CA ASN A 171 -10.06 -9.89 8.39
C ASN A 171 -11.26 -9.25 9.12
N LEU A 172 -12.47 -9.33 8.57
CA LEU A 172 -13.65 -8.64 9.13
C LEU A 172 -14.17 -9.32 10.40
N ARG A 173 -14.30 -10.66 10.40
CA ARG A 173 -14.81 -11.43 11.54
C ARG A 173 -13.94 -11.32 12.81
N PRO A 174 -12.60 -11.45 12.77
CA PRO A 174 -11.76 -11.26 13.96
C PRO A 174 -11.83 -9.84 14.53
N ALA A 175 -11.97 -8.83 13.66
CA ALA A 175 -12.11 -7.43 14.08
C ALA A 175 -13.46 -7.15 14.75
N LEU A 176 -14.56 -7.72 14.23
CA LEU A 176 -15.91 -7.56 14.79
C LEU A 176 -16.15 -8.34 16.08
N ARG A 177 -15.45 -9.46 16.31
CA ARG A 177 -15.47 -10.17 17.62
C ARG A 177 -15.04 -9.28 18.80
N ARG A 178 -14.25 -8.24 18.54
CA ARG A 178 -13.79 -7.27 19.54
C ARG A 178 -14.77 -6.09 19.73
N ARG A 179 -15.87 -6.03 18.97
CA ARG A 179 -16.87 -4.93 18.95
C ARG A 179 -18.30 -5.46 18.78
N PRO A 180 -18.92 -6.02 19.84
CA PRO A 180 -20.21 -6.72 19.74
C PRO A 180 -21.39 -5.85 19.27
N ALA A 181 -21.43 -4.55 19.62
CA ALA A 181 -22.45 -3.63 19.12
C ALA A 181 -22.38 -3.43 17.59
N LEU A 182 -21.14 -3.39 17.05
CA LEU A 182 -20.90 -3.32 15.61
C LEU A 182 -21.28 -4.64 14.91
N ALA A 183 -21.03 -5.78 15.56
CA ALA A 183 -21.38 -7.09 15.03
C ALA A 183 -22.92 -7.29 14.93
N GLU A 184 -23.69 -6.72 15.86
CA GLU A 184 -25.16 -6.73 15.81
C GLU A 184 -25.68 -5.82 14.68
N ALA A 185 -25.15 -4.60 14.56
CA ALA A 185 -25.51 -3.67 13.49
C ALA A 185 -25.13 -4.19 12.07
N LEU A 186 -24.01 -4.90 11.96
CA LEU A 186 -23.49 -5.43 10.69
C LEU A 186 -23.89 -6.91 10.46
N GLY A 187 -24.73 -7.50 11.31
CA GLY A 187 -25.13 -8.91 11.23
C GLY A 187 -25.67 -9.32 9.85
N PRO A 188 -26.66 -8.59 9.29
CA PRO A 188 -27.17 -8.86 7.94
C PRO A 188 -26.10 -8.75 6.85
N ILE A 189 -25.15 -7.82 7.00
CA ILE A 189 -24.04 -7.62 6.06
C ILE A 189 -23.07 -8.80 6.10
N LEU A 190 -22.79 -9.32 7.29
CA LEU A 190 -21.94 -10.50 7.47
C LEU A 190 -22.54 -11.76 6.88
N GLU A 191 -23.86 -11.94 6.94
CA GLU A 191 -24.52 -13.08 6.31
C GLU A 191 -24.37 -13.05 4.78
N LEU A 192 -24.51 -11.87 4.17
CA LEU A 192 -24.30 -11.65 2.73
C LEU A 192 -22.84 -11.89 2.32
N VAL A 193 -21.89 -11.43 3.14
CA VAL A 193 -20.46 -11.65 2.95
C VAL A 193 -20.09 -13.13 3.07
N ASP A 194 -20.63 -13.82 4.07
CA ASP A 194 -20.44 -15.26 4.27
C ASP A 194 -20.99 -16.08 3.11
N GLU A 195 -22.10 -15.64 2.52
CA GLU A 195 -22.67 -16.23 1.30
C GLU A 195 -21.72 -16.05 0.10
N ALA A 196 -21.09 -14.87 -0.06
CA ALA A 196 -20.10 -14.64 -1.12
C ALA A 196 -18.85 -15.53 -0.95
N ASP A 197 -18.36 -15.69 0.27
CA ASP A 197 -17.17 -16.50 0.57
C ASP A 197 -17.43 -18.01 0.41
N ARG A 198 -18.63 -18.50 0.76
CA ARG A 198 -19.06 -19.89 0.53
C ARG A 198 -19.17 -20.25 -0.95
N VAL A 199 -19.33 -19.24 -1.80
CA VAL A 199 -19.50 -19.40 -3.25
C VAL A 199 -18.17 -19.31 -4.00
N GLU A 200 -17.21 -18.52 -3.51
CA GLU A 200 -15.82 -18.56 -4.00
C GLU A 200 -15.05 -19.81 -3.52
N SER A 201 -15.52 -20.54 -2.48
CA SER A 201 -14.92 -21.78 -2.02
C SER A 201 -15.44 -23.03 -2.77
N VAL A 202 -14.66 -23.51 -3.75
CA VAL A 202 -14.75 -24.91 -4.22
C VAL A 202 -14.38 -25.85 -3.05
N PRO A 203 -15.04 -27.01 -2.86
CA PRO A 203 -15.32 -27.60 -1.53
C PRO A 203 -14.17 -28.31 -0.78
N GLU A 204 -12.91 -28.21 -1.20
CA GLU A 204 -11.83 -29.00 -0.58
C GLU A 204 -11.05 -28.28 0.54
N VAL A 205 -11.24 -26.96 0.69
CA VAL A 205 -10.42 -26.14 1.62
C VAL A 205 -11.00 -26.10 3.04
N ASP A 206 -12.32 -26.18 3.23
CA ASP A 206 -12.94 -25.96 4.56
C ASP A 206 -12.73 -27.10 5.55
N GLU A 207 -12.67 -28.37 5.11
CA GLU A 207 -12.48 -29.48 6.03
C GLU A 207 -11.02 -29.64 6.49
N VAL A 208 -10.07 -29.25 5.66
CA VAL A 208 -8.64 -29.33 5.95
C VAL A 208 -8.26 -28.26 6.97
N GLU A 209 -8.71 -27.01 6.77
CA GLU A 209 -8.49 -25.92 7.72
C GLU A 209 -9.20 -26.17 9.06
N ALA A 210 -10.37 -26.82 9.06
CA ALA A 210 -11.04 -27.26 10.29
C ALA A 210 -10.26 -28.35 11.05
N CYS A 211 -9.58 -29.27 10.35
CA CYS A 211 -8.67 -30.25 10.97
C CYS A 211 -7.46 -29.58 11.61
N VAL A 212 -6.88 -28.55 10.95
CA VAL A 212 -5.76 -27.77 11.48
C VAL A 212 -6.17 -27.00 12.75
N ALA A 213 -7.24 -26.22 12.69
CA ALA A 213 -7.71 -25.44 13.84
C ALA A 213 -8.08 -26.32 15.05
N ARG A 214 -8.60 -27.53 14.82
CA ARG A 214 -8.89 -28.49 15.91
C ARG A 214 -7.61 -29.14 16.46
N ALA A 215 -6.60 -29.36 15.62
CA ALA A 215 -5.32 -29.89 16.05
C ALA A 215 -4.60 -28.88 16.95
N GLU A 216 -4.63 -27.59 16.59
CA GLU A 216 -4.11 -26.51 17.44
C GLU A 216 -4.82 -26.46 18.80
N LEU A 217 -6.14 -26.59 18.82
CA LEU A 217 -6.92 -26.60 20.05
C LEU A 217 -6.66 -27.84 20.93
N ALA A 218 -6.32 -28.98 20.32
CA ALA A 218 -5.92 -30.19 21.03
C ALA A 218 -4.50 -30.04 21.60
N ASP A 219 -3.59 -29.39 20.87
CA ASP A 219 -2.26 -29.03 21.36
C ASP A 219 -2.31 -28.05 22.54
N GLU A 220 -3.17 -27.04 22.49
CA GLU A 220 -3.41 -26.10 23.60
C GLU A 220 -3.89 -26.80 24.87
N ARG A 221 -4.54 -27.97 24.73
CA ARG A 221 -5.02 -28.80 25.84
C ARG A 221 -4.03 -29.88 26.27
N GLY A 222 -2.87 -29.98 25.62
CA GLY A 222 -1.87 -31.02 25.85
C GLY A 222 -2.28 -32.40 25.31
N ASP A 223 -3.32 -32.48 24.47
CA ASP A 223 -3.76 -33.72 23.82
C ASP A 223 -2.94 -33.95 22.53
N VAL A 224 -1.70 -34.36 22.74
CA VAL A 224 -0.73 -34.55 21.66
C VAL A 224 -1.17 -35.64 20.68
N ALA A 225 -1.81 -36.69 21.16
CA ALA A 225 -2.29 -37.79 20.33
C ALA A 225 -3.49 -37.36 19.47
N GLY A 226 -4.42 -36.60 20.05
CA GLY A 226 -5.57 -36.04 19.33
C GLY A 226 -5.15 -35.07 18.22
N ALA A 227 -4.20 -34.18 18.50
CA ALA A 227 -3.66 -33.26 17.50
C ALA A 227 -2.94 -33.99 16.35
N THR A 228 -2.15 -35.04 16.62
CA THR A 228 -1.52 -35.87 15.59
C THR A 228 -2.57 -36.52 14.68
N ALA A 229 -3.62 -37.10 15.27
CA ALA A 229 -4.69 -37.77 14.50
C ALA A 229 -5.48 -36.80 13.61
N LEU A 230 -5.72 -35.57 14.09
CA LEU A 230 -6.40 -34.52 13.33
C LEU A 230 -5.58 -34.02 12.14
N LEU A 231 -4.25 -33.89 12.30
CA LEU A 231 -3.34 -33.54 11.21
C LEU A 231 -3.22 -34.69 10.18
N GLU A 232 -3.14 -35.94 10.62
CA GLU A 232 -3.18 -37.11 9.73
C GLU A 232 -4.48 -37.18 8.92
N GLN A 233 -5.61 -36.84 9.56
CA GLN A 233 -6.92 -36.75 8.90
C GLN A 233 -6.97 -35.61 7.88
N GLY A 234 -6.44 -34.43 8.21
CA GLY A 234 -6.30 -33.31 7.27
C GLY A 234 -5.39 -33.64 6.09
N LEU A 235 -4.31 -34.37 6.34
CA LEU A 235 -3.37 -34.79 5.30
C LEU A 235 -3.99 -35.82 4.34
N ALA A 236 -4.73 -36.80 4.87
CA ALA A 236 -5.43 -37.80 4.06
C ALA A 236 -6.51 -37.19 3.14
N ARG A 237 -7.08 -36.04 3.53
CA ARG A 237 -8.11 -35.33 2.77
C ARG A 237 -7.56 -34.34 1.75
N SER A 238 -6.36 -33.82 1.99
CA SER A 238 -5.72 -32.79 1.16
C SER A 238 -4.79 -33.33 0.09
N GLY A 239 -4.66 -34.65 -0.05
CA GLY A 239 -3.84 -35.28 -1.09
C GLY A 239 -2.34 -34.98 -0.96
N GLY A 240 -1.82 -34.76 0.25
CA GLY A 240 -0.39 -34.57 0.47
C GLY A 240 0.09 -33.12 0.60
N ARG A 241 -0.77 -32.20 1.10
CA ARG A 241 -0.42 -30.79 1.32
C ARG A 241 0.93 -30.62 2.06
N PRO A 242 1.92 -29.89 1.50
CA PRO A 242 3.27 -29.83 2.03
C PRO A 242 3.37 -29.28 3.46
N ASP A 243 2.52 -28.33 3.81
CA ASP A 243 2.45 -27.70 5.13
C ASP A 243 2.01 -28.69 6.24
N LEU A 244 1.04 -29.56 5.95
CA LEU A 244 0.63 -30.62 6.87
C LEU A 244 1.68 -31.73 6.99
N CYS A 245 2.34 -32.07 5.88
CA CYS A 245 3.49 -32.96 5.86
C CYS A 245 4.64 -32.42 6.75
N TRP A 246 4.91 -31.12 6.67
CA TRP A 246 5.89 -30.44 7.52
C TRP A 246 5.51 -30.43 9.00
N ALA A 247 4.24 -30.16 9.32
CA ALA A 247 3.74 -30.18 10.69
C ALA A 247 3.89 -31.57 11.33
N LEU A 248 3.50 -32.63 10.62
CA LEU A 248 3.62 -34.02 11.12
C LEU A 248 5.09 -34.50 11.20
N ALA A 249 5.95 -34.10 10.26
CA ALA A 249 7.37 -34.44 10.29
C ALA A 249 8.10 -33.79 11.47
N THR A 250 7.80 -32.52 11.72
CA THR A 250 8.31 -31.78 12.89
C THR A 250 7.85 -32.45 14.19
N ARG A 251 6.60 -32.91 14.23
CA ARG A 251 6.04 -33.62 15.39
C ARG A 251 6.67 -34.99 15.62
N ALA A 252 6.91 -35.77 14.57
CA ALA A 252 7.62 -37.05 14.65
C ALA A 252 9.04 -36.88 15.19
N GLU A 253 9.73 -35.79 14.83
CA GLU A 253 11.05 -35.45 15.33
C GLU A 253 11.01 -35.06 16.82
N LEU A 254 10.06 -34.21 17.21
CA LEU A 254 9.89 -33.77 18.59
C LEU A 254 9.50 -34.89 19.55
N LEU A 255 8.66 -35.83 19.10
CA LEU A 255 8.21 -36.99 19.90
C LEU A 255 9.16 -38.18 19.82
N GLN A 256 10.21 -38.10 18.98
CA GLN A 256 11.05 -39.24 18.60
C GLN A 256 10.22 -40.46 18.13
N ASP A 257 9.09 -40.21 17.48
CA ASP A 257 8.16 -41.23 17.02
C ASP A 257 8.60 -41.77 15.66
N ALA A 258 9.40 -42.82 15.70
CA ALA A 258 9.93 -43.49 14.51
C ALA A 258 8.82 -44.10 13.62
N ALA A 259 7.68 -44.49 14.21
CA ALA A 259 6.56 -45.05 13.47
C ALA A 259 5.82 -43.96 12.66
N LEU A 260 5.65 -42.77 13.23
CA LEU A 260 5.11 -41.61 12.52
C LEU A 260 6.07 -41.14 11.41
N ALA A 261 7.38 -41.05 11.70
CA ALA A 261 8.39 -40.67 10.70
C ALA A 261 8.45 -41.66 9.51
N THR A 262 8.30 -42.96 9.77
CA THR A 262 8.28 -44.00 8.73
C THR A 262 7.02 -43.93 7.88
N ARG A 263 5.85 -43.64 8.47
CA ARG A 263 4.59 -43.45 7.73
C ARG A 263 4.65 -42.24 6.80
N LEU A 264 5.24 -41.12 7.25
CA LEU A 264 5.38 -39.89 6.45
C LEU A 264 6.31 -40.06 5.24
N ALA A 265 7.34 -40.90 5.35
CA ALA A 265 8.27 -41.16 4.25
C ALA A 265 7.63 -41.93 3.06
N GLY A 266 6.42 -42.47 3.22
CA GLY A 266 5.70 -43.23 2.19
C GLY A 266 4.53 -42.48 1.53
N LEU A 267 4.32 -41.20 1.84
CA LEU A 267 3.19 -40.41 1.31
C LEU A 267 3.58 -39.62 0.04
N GLU A 268 2.68 -39.57 -0.95
CA GLU A 268 2.80 -38.68 -2.11
C GLU A 268 2.77 -37.21 -1.63
N GLY A 269 3.80 -36.42 -1.96
CA GLY A 269 4.01 -35.05 -1.45
C GLY A 269 5.20 -34.89 -0.50
N ALA A 270 5.80 -35.99 -0.02
CA ALA A 270 7.01 -35.95 0.81
C ALA A 270 8.29 -35.53 0.05
N ASP A 271 8.23 -35.37 -1.28
CA ASP A 271 9.37 -34.96 -2.12
C ASP A 271 9.84 -33.52 -1.83
N SER A 272 8.99 -32.68 -1.22
CA SER A 272 9.36 -31.33 -0.76
C SER A 272 10.05 -31.31 0.61
N LEU A 273 10.13 -32.45 1.31
CA LEU A 273 10.87 -32.61 2.57
C LEU A 273 12.27 -33.13 2.25
N ASP A 274 13.32 -32.65 2.95
CA ASP A 274 14.69 -33.15 2.74
C ASP A 274 14.74 -34.68 2.90
N PRO A 275 14.92 -35.45 1.79
CA PRO A 275 14.87 -36.90 1.84
C PRO A 275 16.03 -37.48 2.66
N ALA A 276 17.13 -36.74 2.81
CA ALA A 276 18.25 -37.14 3.65
C ALA A 276 17.96 -36.96 5.15
N ARG A 277 17.10 -36.02 5.54
CA ARG A 277 16.66 -35.82 6.93
C ARG A 277 15.73 -36.94 7.39
N LEU A 278 14.70 -37.25 6.59
CA LEU A 278 13.76 -38.36 6.86
C LEU A 278 14.46 -39.73 6.84
N ARG A 279 15.36 -39.98 5.87
CA ARG A 279 16.16 -41.23 5.84
C ARG A 279 17.13 -41.35 7.01
N ARG A 280 17.69 -40.25 7.53
CA ARG A 280 18.56 -40.27 8.73
C ARG A 280 17.77 -40.63 10.00
N MET A 281 16.51 -40.23 10.08
CA MET A 281 15.61 -40.59 11.18
C MET A 281 15.17 -42.06 11.09
N ALA A 282 14.70 -42.51 9.93
CA ALA A 282 14.32 -43.92 9.71
C ALA A 282 15.50 -44.91 9.82
N ALA A 283 16.71 -44.50 9.42
CA ALA A 283 17.90 -45.35 9.52
C ALA A 283 18.41 -45.56 10.96
N ARG A 284 17.91 -44.82 11.96
CA ARG A 284 18.27 -45.02 13.37
C ARG A 284 17.63 -46.28 13.97
N GLU A 285 16.50 -46.75 13.44
CA GLU A 285 15.92 -48.06 13.82
C GLU A 285 16.64 -49.24 13.14
N LEU A 286 17.07 -49.08 11.88
CA LEU A 286 17.61 -50.19 11.08
C LEU A 286 19.04 -50.63 11.46
N ARG A 287 19.77 -49.86 12.26
CA ARG A 287 21.17 -50.18 12.65
C ARG A 287 21.32 -50.87 14.00
N GLY A 288 20.24 -51.38 14.60
CA GLY A 288 20.32 -52.16 15.84
C GLY A 288 21.02 -51.42 16.99
N VAL A 289 21.10 -50.09 16.92
CA VAL A 289 21.49 -49.28 18.06
C VAL A 289 20.26 -49.28 18.94
N THR A 290 20.26 -50.14 19.95
CA THR A 290 19.39 -49.98 21.10
C THR A 290 19.69 -48.61 21.67
N VAL A 291 18.91 -47.61 21.24
CA VAL A 291 18.83 -46.34 21.93
C VAL A 291 18.22 -46.72 23.27
N VAL A 292 19.08 -46.85 24.28
CA VAL A 292 18.65 -46.76 25.66
C VAL A 292 17.89 -45.44 25.71
N ALA A 293 16.58 -45.53 25.92
CA ALA A 293 15.74 -44.36 26.11
C ALA A 293 16.47 -43.44 27.08
N PRO A 294 16.71 -42.16 26.73
CA PRO A 294 17.28 -41.24 27.71
C PRO A 294 16.43 -41.38 28.96
N ALA A 295 17.09 -41.58 30.11
CA ALA A 295 16.38 -41.63 31.38
C ALA A 295 15.42 -40.42 31.38
N PRO A 296 14.13 -40.63 31.71
CA PRO A 296 13.15 -39.57 31.65
C PRO A 296 13.76 -38.37 32.38
N PRO A 297 13.77 -37.17 31.76
CA PRO A 297 14.38 -36.03 32.39
C PRO A 297 13.82 -35.93 33.81
N GLU A 298 14.69 -35.78 34.81
CA GLU A 298 14.33 -35.77 36.24
C GLU A 298 13.25 -34.72 36.59
N ARG A 299 12.96 -33.83 35.63
CA ARG A 299 11.87 -32.86 35.65
C ARG A 299 11.02 -32.98 34.39
N GLY A 300 9.70 -33.06 34.59
CA GLY A 300 8.73 -33.18 33.50
C GLY A 300 8.64 -31.91 32.65
N TRP A 301 8.09 -32.05 31.44
CA TRP A 301 7.76 -30.93 30.54
C TRP A 301 7.00 -29.81 31.27
N SER A 302 6.06 -30.19 32.13
CA SER A 302 5.27 -29.28 32.98
C SER A 302 6.05 -28.57 34.09
N ASP A 303 7.26 -29.03 34.45
CA ASP A 303 8.10 -28.36 35.46
C ASP A 303 8.98 -27.30 34.80
N ARG A 304 9.52 -27.56 33.59
CA ARG A 304 10.32 -26.57 32.84
C ARG A 304 9.51 -25.40 32.32
N VAL A 305 8.29 -25.66 31.84
CA VAL A 305 7.35 -24.58 31.47
C VAL A 305 6.99 -23.76 32.70
N ARG A 306 6.71 -24.41 33.85
CA ARG A 306 6.35 -23.74 35.10
C ARG A 306 7.48 -22.86 35.67
N ASP A 307 8.72 -23.34 35.59
CA ASP A 307 9.92 -22.59 35.99
C ASP A 307 10.17 -21.38 35.07
N ALA A 308 9.85 -21.50 33.77
CA ALA A 308 9.99 -20.42 32.79
C ALA A 308 8.81 -19.42 32.77
N THR A 309 7.64 -19.80 33.27
CA THR A 309 6.43 -18.96 33.36
C THR A 309 6.17 -18.41 34.77
N HIS A 310 7.09 -18.56 35.72
CA HIS A 310 6.92 -17.99 37.06
C HIS A 310 7.28 -16.50 37.09
N ASP A 311 6.27 -15.66 37.32
CA ASP A 311 6.35 -14.23 37.68
C ASP A 311 7.00 -14.03 39.06
N ALA A 312 8.26 -14.40 39.21
CA ALA A 312 9.07 -13.88 40.31
C ALA A 312 9.72 -12.57 39.81
N PRO A 313 9.37 -11.39 40.35
CA PRO A 313 9.89 -10.11 39.89
C PRO A 313 11.43 -9.97 39.99
N ASP A 314 12.08 -10.89 40.72
CA ASP A 314 13.53 -10.92 40.94
C ASP A 314 14.23 -12.13 40.27
N ALA A 315 13.53 -12.94 39.47
CA ALA A 315 14.20 -14.01 38.73
C ALA A 315 15.01 -13.43 37.56
N PRO A 316 16.25 -13.92 37.32
CA PRO A 316 17.02 -13.47 36.16
C PRO A 316 16.25 -13.81 34.88
N PRO A 317 16.26 -12.92 33.87
CA PRO A 317 15.54 -13.17 32.64
C PRO A 317 16.08 -14.44 31.97
N PRO A 318 15.18 -15.30 31.42
CA PRO A 318 15.58 -16.54 30.78
C PRO A 318 16.61 -16.29 29.66
N ASP A 319 17.50 -17.27 29.46
CA ASP A 319 18.50 -17.18 28.41
C ASP A 319 17.88 -17.33 27.01
N VAL A 320 18.63 -16.89 25.99
CA VAL A 320 18.22 -16.90 24.58
C VAL A 320 17.82 -18.32 24.11
N GLN A 321 18.51 -19.35 24.61
CA GLN A 321 18.25 -20.74 24.23
C GLN A 321 16.92 -21.24 24.80
N THR A 322 16.61 -20.86 26.03
CA THR A 322 15.35 -21.16 26.71
C THR A 322 14.18 -20.43 26.04
N LEU A 323 14.37 -19.17 25.68
CA LEU A 323 13.35 -18.39 24.98
C LEU A 323 13.07 -18.91 23.57
N ALA A 324 14.11 -19.19 22.79
CA ALA A 324 13.96 -19.84 21.49
C ALA A 324 13.27 -21.20 21.62
N PHE A 325 13.63 -22.00 22.63
CA PHE A 325 12.94 -23.26 22.92
C PHE A 325 11.45 -23.07 23.20
N LEU A 326 11.05 -22.06 23.99
CA LEU A 326 9.63 -21.76 24.27
C LEU A 326 8.87 -21.33 23.02
N GLU A 327 9.49 -20.56 22.12
CA GLU A 327 8.89 -20.22 20.82
C GLU A 327 8.62 -21.46 19.97
N HIS A 328 9.63 -22.33 19.82
CA HIS A 328 9.53 -23.54 19.00
C HIS A 328 8.58 -24.58 19.61
N ALA A 329 8.39 -24.54 20.93
CA ALA A 329 7.46 -25.40 21.66
C ALA A 329 6.01 -24.88 21.66
N GLY A 330 5.70 -23.79 20.94
CA GLY A 330 4.35 -23.22 20.87
C GLY A 330 3.94 -22.40 22.11
N ALA A 331 4.82 -22.24 23.09
CA ALA A 331 4.60 -21.41 24.27
C ALA A 331 4.90 -19.93 23.99
N ALA A 332 4.33 -19.42 22.89
CA ALA A 332 4.69 -18.13 22.32
C ALA A 332 4.39 -16.93 23.24
N ALA A 333 3.37 -17.02 24.10
CA ALA A 333 3.08 -15.98 25.10
C ALA A 333 4.18 -15.89 26.19
N ALA A 334 4.65 -17.04 26.68
CA ALA A 334 5.74 -17.11 27.65
C ALA A 334 7.07 -16.66 27.05
N ALA A 335 7.34 -17.05 25.80
CA ALA A 335 8.49 -16.57 25.05
C ALA A 335 8.45 -15.05 24.85
N ALA A 336 7.31 -14.49 24.42
CA ALA A 336 7.14 -13.06 24.22
C ALA A 336 7.39 -12.25 25.51
N ALA A 337 6.83 -12.71 26.64
CA ALA A 337 7.03 -12.06 27.93
C ALA A 337 8.49 -12.13 28.39
N GLY A 338 9.15 -13.27 28.15
CA GLY A 338 10.56 -13.45 28.49
C GLY A 338 11.53 -12.70 27.57
N TRP A 339 11.19 -12.48 26.30
CA TRP A 339 11.92 -11.56 25.43
C TRP A 339 11.78 -10.11 25.88
N LEU A 340 10.57 -9.69 26.27
CA LEU A 340 10.32 -8.35 26.79
C LEU A 340 11.11 -8.09 28.09
N SER A 341 11.24 -9.09 28.98
CA SER A 341 11.94 -8.92 30.26
C SER A 341 13.46 -8.78 30.12
N ARG A 342 14.06 -9.26 29.01
CA ARG A 342 15.47 -9.04 28.69
C ARG A 342 15.78 -7.60 28.33
N GLY A 343 14.90 -6.96 27.55
CA GLY A 343 14.92 -5.52 27.28
C GLY A 343 16.09 -4.98 26.45
N ASP A 344 16.97 -5.85 25.93
CA ASP A 344 17.93 -5.50 24.88
C ASP A 344 17.24 -5.39 23.51
N ASP A 345 17.86 -4.69 22.55
CA ASP A 345 17.20 -4.28 21.30
C ASP A 345 16.78 -5.48 20.44
N GLU A 346 17.63 -6.51 20.37
CA GLU A 346 17.30 -7.78 19.68
C GLU A 346 16.12 -8.48 20.36
N SER A 347 16.12 -8.55 21.70
CA SER A 347 15.02 -9.15 22.47
C SER A 347 13.72 -8.34 22.34
N LEU A 348 13.78 -7.01 22.27
CA LEU A 348 12.60 -6.17 22.03
C LEU A 348 12.01 -6.39 20.63
N LEU A 349 12.84 -6.60 19.61
CA LEU A 349 12.38 -6.98 18.26
C LEU A 349 11.71 -8.36 18.25
N GLN A 350 12.25 -9.34 18.98
CA GLN A 350 11.62 -10.66 19.12
C GLN A 350 10.29 -10.58 19.90
N ALA A 351 10.23 -9.78 20.97
CA ALA A 351 8.99 -9.51 21.70
C ALA A 351 7.95 -8.82 20.81
N ALA A 352 8.37 -7.87 19.96
CA ALA A 352 7.51 -7.19 18.99
C ALA A 352 6.95 -8.14 17.93
N ARG A 353 7.76 -9.06 17.41
CA ARG A 353 7.32 -10.12 16.50
C ARG A 353 6.22 -11.00 17.10
N LEU A 354 6.25 -11.19 18.41
CA LEU A 354 5.29 -12.00 19.16
C LEU A 354 4.23 -11.17 19.92
N ALA A 355 4.09 -9.87 19.62
CA ALA A 355 3.25 -8.96 20.40
C ALA A 355 1.76 -9.36 20.45
N ASP A 356 1.28 -10.11 19.45
CA ASP A 356 -0.09 -10.67 19.43
C ASP A 356 -0.33 -11.73 20.51
N ARG A 357 0.75 -12.27 21.10
CA ARG A 357 0.72 -13.28 22.17
C ARG A 357 0.91 -12.68 23.57
N LEU A 358 1.18 -11.38 23.66
CA LEU A 358 1.25 -10.64 24.92
C LEU A 358 -0.15 -10.21 25.39
N ASP A 359 -0.33 -10.13 26.71
CA ASP A 359 -1.48 -9.44 27.30
C ASP A 359 -1.38 -7.91 27.12
N ASP A 360 -2.48 -7.21 27.38
CA ASP A 360 -2.56 -5.75 27.15
C ASP A 360 -1.56 -4.97 28.00
N ALA A 361 -1.29 -5.41 29.23
CA ALA A 361 -0.35 -4.75 30.13
C ALA A 361 1.11 -4.89 29.63
N SER A 362 1.49 -6.09 29.19
CA SER A 362 2.81 -6.38 28.63
C SER A 362 2.99 -5.73 27.27
N ARG A 363 1.93 -5.66 26.45
CA ARG A 363 1.95 -4.92 25.18
C ARG A 363 2.11 -3.43 25.39
N ALA A 364 1.41 -2.83 26.36
CA ALA A 364 1.58 -1.43 26.71
C ALA A 364 3.00 -1.14 27.21
N ARG A 365 3.56 -2.04 28.03
CA ARG A 365 4.97 -1.97 28.46
C ARG A 365 5.94 -2.06 27.28
N LEU A 366 5.72 -2.98 26.33
CA LEU A 366 6.53 -3.11 25.13
C LEU A 366 6.49 -1.82 24.30
N LEU A 367 5.31 -1.26 24.05
CA LEU A 367 5.15 0.02 23.32
C LEU A 367 5.91 1.15 24.00
N ALA A 368 5.72 1.35 25.32
CA ALA A 368 6.44 2.38 26.06
C ALA A 368 7.96 2.17 26.06
N THR A 369 8.41 0.91 26.10
CA THR A 369 9.85 0.58 26.05
C THR A 369 10.44 0.88 24.68
N LEU A 370 9.73 0.53 23.60
CA LEU A 370 10.12 0.85 22.23
C LEU A 370 10.14 2.37 22.01
N GLU A 371 9.11 3.09 22.45
CA GLU A 371 9.02 4.56 22.35
C GLU A 371 10.18 5.25 23.07
N ALA A 372 10.58 4.77 24.25
CA ALA A 372 11.73 5.31 24.98
C ALA A 372 13.10 4.97 24.34
N ARG A 373 13.17 3.93 23.49
CA ARG A 373 14.39 3.45 22.86
C ARG A 373 14.59 3.95 21.44
N VAL A 374 13.51 4.25 20.73
CA VAL A 374 13.56 4.83 19.39
C VAL A 374 14.08 6.26 19.51
N PRO A 375 15.26 6.58 18.95
CA PRO A 375 15.82 7.93 19.04
C PRO A 375 14.89 8.90 18.31
N ASP A 376 14.71 10.11 18.82
CA ASP A 376 13.87 11.13 18.19
C ASP A 376 14.49 11.72 16.90
N ASP A 377 15.79 11.57 16.73
CA ASP A 377 16.56 12.10 15.60
C ASP A 377 16.45 11.21 14.34
N GLU A 378 15.98 11.78 13.24
CA GLU A 378 15.85 11.12 11.92
C GLU A 378 17.22 10.77 11.30
N LEU A 379 18.28 11.53 11.59
CA LEU A 379 19.64 11.25 11.11
C LEU A 379 20.22 10.03 11.81
N VAL A 380 19.94 9.88 13.10
CA VAL A 380 20.29 8.67 13.86
C VAL A 380 19.54 7.47 13.30
N LEU A 381 18.22 7.59 13.09
CA LEU A 381 17.40 6.54 12.44
C LEU A 381 17.90 6.17 11.04
N ALA A 382 18.40 7.14 10.27
CA ALA A 382 18.94 6.89 8.93
C ALA A 382 20.26 6.12 8.98
N SER A 383 21.13 6.44 9.94
CA SER A 383 22.48 5.86 10.06
C SER A 383 22.56 4.55 10.84
N ASP A 384 21.52 4.21 11.62
CA ASP A 384 21.50 3.07 12.54
C ASP A 384 20.38 2.08 12.16
N ASP A 385 20.76 0.89 11.68
CA ASP A 385 19.83 -0.15 11.24
C ASP A 385 18.99 -0.72 12.40
N ASP A 386 19.55 -0.80 13.61
CA ASP A 386 18.86 -1.32 14.80
C ASP A 386 17.82 -0.31 15.28
N ALA A 387 18.16 0.98 15.32
CA ALA A 387 17.21 2.05 15.62
C ALA A 387 16.04 2.08 14.61
N ARG A 388 16.33 1.86 13.32
CA ARG A 388 15.32 1.78 12.25
C ARG A 388 14.41 0.56 12.42
N ALA A 389 14.97 -0.59 12.82
CA ALA A 389 14.20 -1.79 13.10
C ALA A 389 13.27 -1.60 14.31
N LEU A 390 13.75 -0.98 15.38
CA LEU A 390 12.95 -0.66 16.57
C LEU A 390 11.82 0.33 16.23
N ALA A 391 12.11 1.37 15.44
CA ALA A 391 11.10 2.33 14.99
C ALA A 391 10.03 1.68 14.10
N SER A 392 10.43 0.74 13.23
CA SER A 392 9.51 -0.04 12.40
C SER A 392 8.61 -0.96 13.24
N ALA A 393 9.17 -1.58 14.27
CA ALA A 393 8.42 -2.39 15.23
C ALA A 393 7.42 -1.54 16.03
N LEU A 394 7.84 -0.37 16.53
CA LEU A 394 6.95 0.59 17.19
C LEU A 394 5.82 1.04 16.26
N TRP A 395 6.12 1.31 14.99
CA TRP A 395 5.13 1.70 13.99
C TRP A 395 4.10 0.61 13.72
N ALA A 396 4.55 -0.65 13.60
CA ALA A 396 3.67 -1.79 13.34
C ALA A 396 2.67 -2.00 14.49
N LEU A 397 3.12 -1.80 15.73
CA LEU A 397 2.34 -2.05 16.94
C LEU A 397 1.50 -0.85 17.40
N SER A 398 1.84 0.37 16.98
CA SER A 398 1.11 1.58 17.36
C SER A 398 -0.28 1.62 16.73
N PRO A 399 -1.34 2.05 17.44
CA PRO A 399 -2.64 2.28 16.83
C PRO A 399 -2.58 3.47 15.84
N PRO A 400 -3.52 3.55 14.87
CA PRO A 400 -3.67 4.72 14.02
C PRO A 400 -3.89 5.96 14.90
N SER A 401 -2.94 6.87 14.88
CA SER A 401 -2.88 8.05 15.72
C SER A 401 -1.94 9.06 15.07
N ASP A 402 -1.99 10.32 15.50
CA ASP A 402 -1.05 11.34 15.05
C ASP A 402 0.40 10.91 15.30
N ALA A 403 0.67 10.27 16.44
CA ALA A 403 1.99 9.73 16.77
C ALA A 403 2.47 8.68 15.73
N ARG A 404 1.57 7.78 15.30
CA ARG A 404 1.89 6.82 14.23
C ARG A 404 2.06 7.52 12.88
N GLY A 405 1.28 8.55 12.58
CA GLY A 405 1.44 9.39 11.39
C GLY A 405 2.82 10.05 11.34
N TRP A 406 3.26 10.64 12.45
CA TRP A 406 4.58 11.24 12.58
C TRP A 406 5.70 10.21 12.48
N LEU A 407 5.57 9.06 13.14
CA LEU A 407 6.54 7.96 13.02
C LEU A 407 6.64 7.42 11.58
N THR A 408 5.53 7.43 10.83
CA THR A 408 5.52 7.09 9.40
C THR A 408 6.37 8.06 8.60
N LEU A 409 6.23 9.37 8.84
CA LEU A 409 7.02 10.39 8.15
C LEU A 409 8.51 10.26 8.50
N ARG A 410 8.84 10.00 9.77
CA ARG A 410 10.21 9.79 10.25
C ARG A 410 10.87 8.56 9.63
N LEU A 411 10.19 7.41 9.62
CA LEU A 411 10.69 6.18 8.99
C LEU A 411 10.89 6.34 7.48
N ARG A 412 10.06 7.13 6.82
CA ARG A 412 10.22 7.47 5.40
C ARG A 412 11.37 8.44 5.16
N ALA A 413 11.59 9.41 6.04
CA ALA A 413 12.73 10.32 5.97
C ALA A 413 14.07 9.61 6.23
N ALA A 414 14.06 8.58 7.09
CA ALA A 414 15.22 7.80 7.49
C ALA A 414 15.50 6.56 6.62
N SER A 415 14.56 6.13 5.77
CA SER A 415 14.80 4.98 4.90
C SER A 415 15.84 5.35 3.84
N PRO A 416 16.93 4.58 3.69
CA PRO A 416 17.78 4.70 2.53
C PRO A 416 16.97 4.21 1.32
N ASP A 417 16.35 5.13 0.59
CA ASP A 417 16.03 4.86 -0.81
C ASP A 417 17.32 4.47 -1.50
N ALA A 418 17.25 3.48 -2.39
CA ALA A 418 18.38 2.93 -3.11
C ALA A 418 19.05 3.97 -4.03
N ALA A 419 19.85 4.88 -3.46
CA ALA A 419 20.76 5.78 -4.16
C ALA A 419 21.66 6.52 -3.14
N ALA A 420 22.67 5.83 -2.61
CA ALA A 420 24.03 6.34 -2.39
C ALA A 420 24.84 5.35 -1.55
N ARG A 421 25.35 4.29 -2.20
CA ARG A 421 26.73 3.91 -1.87
C ARG A 421 27.60 5.06 -2.40
N PRO A 422 28.55 5.63 -1.64
CA PRO A 422 29.57 6.44 -2.25
C PRO A 422 30.34 5.53 -3.20
N ALA A 423 30.08 5.64 -4.51
CA ALA A 423 30.91 5.01 -5.51
C ALA A 423 32.28 5.66 -5.38
N ALA A 424 33.27 4.87 -4.99
CA ALA A 424 34.66 5.28 -5.07
C ALA A 424 34.94 5.78 -6.48
N VAL A 425 35.41 7.03 -6.57
CA VAL A 425 35.83 7.64 -7.83
C VAL A 425 37.12 6.94 -8.26
N GLU A 426 37.00 5.93 -9.12
CA GLU A 426 38.10 5.55 -10.00
C GLU A 426 37.97 6.35 -11.30
N ALA A 427 38.95 7.24 -11.51
CA ALA A 427 39.10 7.98 -12.74
C ALA A 427 39.31 7.01 -13.91
N ALA A 428 38.30 6.87 -14.77
CA ALA A 428 38.44 6.20 -16.06
C ALA A 428 39.18 7.13 -17.05
N PRO A 429 40.03 6.56 -17.92
CA PRO A 429 40.98 7.33 -18.73
C PRO A 429 40.30 8.13 -19.84
N GLU A 430 40.91 9.28 -20.17
CA GLU A 430 40.58 10.17 -21.29
C GLU A 430 40.32 9.38 -22.58
N GLN A 431 39.05 9.26 -22.96
CA GLN A 431 38.65 8.85 -24.29
C GLN A 431 38.69 10.07 -25.21
N ALA A 432 39.23 9.88 -26.42
CA ALA A 432 39.35 10.91 -27.43
C ALA A 432 37.99 11.62 -27.66
N GLU A 433 38.00 12.94 -27.53
CA GLU A 433 36.83 13.82 -27.60
C GLU A 433 36.05 13.60 -28.90
N ASP A 434 34.86 12.98 -28.80
CA ASP A 434 33.86 13.05 -29.86
C ASP A 434 33.42 14.53 -30.00
N PRO A 435 33.62 15.18 -31.16
CA PRO A 435 33.21 16.57 -31.38
C PRO A 435 31.70 16.79 -31.22
N HIS A 436 30.90 15.71 -31.22
CA HIS A 436 29.47 15.74 -30.97
C HIS A 436 29.05 15.17 -29.61
N GLY A 437 30.00 14.85 -28.72
CA GLY A 437 29.73 14.36 -27.37
C GLY A 437 29.09 15.41 -26.45
N ALA A 438 28.46 14.95 -25.37
CA ALA A 438 27.77 15.82 -24.40
C ALA A 438 28.70 16.89 -23.81
N ALA A 439 29.95 16.53 -23.48
CA ALA A 439 30.96 17.46 -22.94
C ALA A 439 31.23 18.65 -23.87
N ASN A 440 31.47 18.39 -25.16
CA ASN A 440 31.73 19.43 -26.16
C ASN A 440 30.51 20.29 -26.46
N ARG A 441 29.32 19.69 -26.46
CA ARG A 441 28.06 20.45 -26.60
C ARG A 441 27.84 21.38 -25.41
N LEU A 442 28.08 20.92 -24.19
CA LEU A 442 27.95 21.76 -22.99
C LEU A 442 29.03 22.85 -22.94
N ALA A 443 30.24 22.58 -23.44
CA ALA A 443 31.26 23.60 -23.62
C ALA A 443 30.81 24.68 -24.61
N ALA A 444 30.32 24.29 -25.79
CA ALA A 444 29.78 25.23 -26.77
C ALA A 444 28.58 26.03 -26.23
N ALA A 445 27.73 25.40 -25.40
CA ALA A 445 26.64 26.11 -24.72
C ALA A 445 27.16 27.17 -23.74
N ALA A 446 28.21 26.87 -22.97
CA ALA A 446 28.84 27.83 -22.08
C ALA A 446 29.43 29.03 -22.84
N ASP A 447 30.17 28.77 -23.93
CA ASP A 447 30.74 29.83 -24.78
C ASP A 447 29.63 30.73 -25.38
N LEU A 448 28.51 30.13 -25.78
CA LEU A 448 27.35 30.88 -26.29
C LEU A 448 26.70 31.72 -25.19
N MET A 449 26.66 31.25 -23.94
CA MET A 449 26.18 32.06 -22.81
C MET A 449 27.12 33.23 -22.53
N GLU A 450 28.45 33.02 -22.55
CA GLU A 450 29.44 34.10 -22.39
C GLU A 450 29.34 35.14 -23.52
N ALA A 451 29.01 34.71 -24.73
CA ALA A 451 28.78 35.58 -25.88
C ALA A 451 27.37 36.24 -25.90
N GLY A 452 26.53 36.03 -24.87
CA GLY A 452 25.18 36.58 -24.78
C GLY A 452 24.15 35.96 -25.74
N ARG A 453 24.46 34.81 -26.34
CA ARG A 453 23.61 34.08 -27.30
C ARG A 453 22.77 33.01 -26.59
N PHE A 454 21.90 33.44 -25.68
CA PHE A 454 21.17 32.56 -24.76
C PHE A 454 20.20 31.60 -25.45
N ASP A 455 19.51 31.98 -26.53
CA ASP A 455 18.60 31.08 -27.26
C ASP A 455 19.33 29.90 -27.91
N ALA A 456 20.53 30.17 -28.46
CA ALA A 456 21.37 29.14 -29.05
C ALA A 456 21.93 28.21 -27.96
N ALA A 457 22.36 28.76 -26.83
CA ALA A 457 22.78 27.97 -25.67
C ALA A 457 21.64 27.09 -25.13
N GLY A 458 20.43 27.66 -24.97
CA GLY A 458 19.25 26.96 -24.51
C GLY A 458 18.86 25.78 -25.40
N THR A 459 18.95 25.94 -26.72
CA THR A 459 18.71 24.85 -27.68
C THR A 459 19.65 23.67 -27.45
N ILE A 460 20.93 23.94 -27.20
CA ILE A 460 21.94 22.89 -26.94
C ILE A 460 21.66 22.22 -25.59
N VAL A 461 21.43 23.00 -24.54
CA VAL A 461 21.13 22.48 -23.19
C VAL A 461 19.88 21.61 -23.20
N VAL A 462 18.80 22.03 -23.87
CA VAL A 462 17.57 21.23 -24.05
C VAL A 462 17.86 19.93 -24.80
N SER A 463 18.70 19.97 -25.83
CA SER A 463 19.06 18.76 -26.57
C SER A 463 19.85 17.77 -25.73
N VAL A 464 20.76 18.24 -24.87
CA VAL A 464 21.55 17.40 -23.98
C VAL A 464 20.67 16.83 -22.87
N LEU A 465 19.80 17.67 -22.27
CA LEU A 465 18.87 17.24 -21.22
C LEU A 465 17.94 16.09 -21.65
N ARG A 466 17.53 16.05 -22.93
CA ARG A 466 16.67 14.98 -23.47
C ARG A 466 17.37 13.65 -23.73
N LYS A 467 18.71 13.67 -23.85
CA LYS A 467 19.54 12.54 -24.28
C LYS A 467 20.80 12.48 -23.43
N LEU A 468 20.65 12.67 -22.13
CA LEU A 468 21.78 12.63 -21.22
C LEU A 468 22.17 11.17 -21.05
N ASP A 469 23.20 10.77 -21.78
CA ASP A 469 23.69 9.40 -21.80
C ASP A 469 24.98 9.25 -20.94
N ASP A 470 25.56 10.36 -20.49
CA ASP A 470 26.81 10.44 -19.72
C ASP A 470 26.61 11.21 -18.40
N GLU A 471 26.56 10.47 -17.29
CA GLU A 471 26.38 11.02 -15.93
C GLU A 471 27.53 11.94 -15.50
N ALA A 472 28.74 11.79 -16.05
CA ALA A 472 29.87 12.65 -15.71
C ALA A 472 29.63 14.12 -16.11
N GLN A 473 28.75 14.36 -17.08
CA GLN A 473 28.40 15.70 -17.55
C GLN A 473 27.22 16.33 -16.81
N LEU A 474 26.56 15.58 -15.93
CA LEU A 474 25.39 16.04 -15.18
C LEU A 474 25.67 17.34 -14.38
N PRO A 475 26.79 17.50 -13.64
CA PRO A 475 27.05 18.74 -12.91
C PRO A 475 27.11 19.96 -13.81
N ARG A 476 27.78 19.84 -14.97
CA ARG A 476 27.93 20.93 -15.94
C ARG A 476 26.60 21.29 -16.60
N LEU A 477 25.79 20.28 -16.93
CA LEU A 477 24.43 20.48 -17.43
C LEU A 477 23.58 21.27 -16.42
N LEU A 478 23.59 20.86 -15.15
CA LEU A 478 22.80 21.48 -14.08
C LEU A 478 23.20 22.95 -13.85
N THR A 479 24.50 23.27 -13.88
CA THR A 479 24.98 24.65 -13.78
C THR A 479 24.44 25.52 -14.91
N LEU A 480 24.58 25.09 -16.16
CA LEU A 480 24.11 25.86 -17.32
C LEU A 480 22.59 26.00 -17.32
N LEU A 481 21.87 24.93 -16.95
CA LEU A 481 20.42 24.95 -16.85
C LEU A 481 19.93 25.97 -15.81
N ARG A 482 20.54 26.00 -14.61
CA ARG A 482 20.22 26.99 -13.57
C ARG A 482 20.44 28.41 -14.06
N SER A 483 21.58 28.68 -14.72
CA SER A 483 21.87 30.01 -15.27
C SER A 483 20.86 30.45 -16.33
N LEU A 484 20.39 29.53 -17.19
CA LEU A 484 19.36 29.83 -18.19
C LEU A 484 17.97 30.03 -17.58
N LEU A 485 17.64 29.28 -16.51
CA LEU A 485 16.36 29.43 -15.80
C LEU A 485 16.30 30.70 -14.95
N ALA A 486 17.44 31.15 -14.41
CA ALA A 486 17.52 32.38 -13.62
C ALA A 486 17.37 33.67 -14.46
N MET A 487 17.26 33.55 -15.79
CA MET A 487 17.01 34.68 -16.68
C MET A 487 15.58 35.21 -16.51
N GLU A 488 15.40 36.52 -16.67
CA GLU A 488 14.07 37.17 -16.62
C GLU A 488 13.10 36.54 -17.64
N VAL A 489 13.62 36.20 -18.82
CA VAL A 489 12.90 35.42 -19.84
C VAL A 489 13.79 34.24 -20.23
N PRO A 490 13.55 33.03 -19.68
CA PRO A 490 14.29 31.84 -20.06
C PRO A 490 14.08 31.51 -21.55
N PRO A 491 15.10 30.97 -22.25
CA PRO A 491 14.96 30.60 -23.65
C PRO A 491 13.84 29.60 -23.92
N GLU A 492 13.28 29.67 -25.13
CA GLU A 492 12.15 28.84 -25.53
C GLU A 492 12.45 27.34 -25.35
N GLY A 493 11.52 26.63 -24.71
CA GLY A 493 11.61 25.19 -24.50
C GLY A 493 12.53 24.75 -23.35
N VAL A 494 13.31 25.64 -22.71
CA VAL A 494 14.08 25.32 -21.50
C VAL A 494 13.12 24.96 -20.38
N VAL A 495 12.20 25.85 -20.01
CA VAL A 495 11.23 25.62 -18.91
C VAL A 495 10.44 24.33 -19.12
N GLY A 496 9.79 24.16 -20.28
CA GLY A 496 8.96 22.98 -20.54
C GLY A 496 9.74 21.67 -20.74
N THR A 497 11.04 21.71 -21.03
CA THR A 497 11.87 20.49 -21.04
C THR A 497 12.38 20.18 -19.64
N THR A 498 12.77 21.20 -18.86
CA THR A 498 13.13 21.03 -17.46
C THR A 498 11.97 20.52 -16.63
N GLU A 499 10.76 21.06 -16.80
CA GLU A 499 9.54 20.57 -16.14
C GLU A 499 9.35 19.07 -16.40
N ARG A 500 9.43 18.63 -17.67
CA ARG A 500 9.29 17.21 -18.00
C ARG A 500 10.40 16.34 -17.39
N ALA A 501 11.65 16.82 -17.39
CA ALA A 501 12.76 16.07 -16.82
C ALA A 501 12.69 16.00 -15.28
N LEU A 502 12.26 17.09 -14.63
CA LEU A 502 12.06 17.17 -13.19
C LEU A 502 10.95 16.23 -12.71
N LEU A 503 9.86 16.13 -13.48
CA LEU A 503 8.69 15.34 -13.12
C LEU A 503 8.77 13.87 -13.56
N ALA A 504 9.75 13.52 -14.39
CA ALA A 504 10.04 12.14 -14.78
C ALA A 504 10.65 11.36 -13.60
N GLU A 505 10.31 10.08 -13.50
CA GLU A 505 10.91 9.17 -12.53
C GLU A 505 12.34 8.82 -12.97
N GLY A 506 13.32 9.04 -12.10
CA GLY A 506 14.72 8.67 -12.35
C GLY A 506 15.75 9.63 -11.75
N PRO A 507 17.05 9.28 -11.86
CA PRO A 507 18.15 10.00 -11.21
C PRO A 507 18.33 11.43 -11.71
N LEU A 508 17.97 11.71 -12.98
CA LEU A 508 18.02 13.05 -13.54
C LEU A 508 17.04 14.01 -12.84
N GLY A 509 15.81 13.56 -12.56
CA GLY A 509 14.81 14.37 -11.88
C GLY A 509 15.23 14.72 -10.45
N GLU A 510 15.83 13.76 -9.73
CA GLU A 510 16.36 13.99 -8.38
C GLU A 510 17.53 14.96 -8.37
N ALA A 511 18.47 14.81 -9.29
CA ALA A 511 19.62 15.71 -9.40
C ALA A 511 19.18 17.14 -9.79
N LEU A 512 18.18 17.27 -10.66
CA LEU A 512 17.55 18.56 -10.99
C LEU A 512 16.89 19.19 -9.76
N LEU A 513 16.11 18.42 -9.00
CA LEU A 513 15.43 18.92 -7.81
C LEU A 513 16.43 19.39 -6.74
N ALA A 514 17.50 18.61 -6.51
CA ALA A 514 18.59 18.98 -5.61
C ALA A 514 19.28 20.28 -6.05
N ALA A 515 19.63 20.40 -7.34
CA ALA A 515 20.28 21.59 -7.88
C ALA A 515 19.39 22.84 -7.81
N LEU A 516 18.08 22.70 -8.03
CA LEU A 516 17.10 23.79 -7.92
C LEU A 516 16.85 24.20 -6.46
N ARG A 517 16.97 23.29 -5.50
CA ARG A 517 16.88 23.61 -4.06
C ARG A 517 18.05 24.47 -3.59
N GLU A 518 19.24 24.27 -4.16
CA GLU A 518 20.42 25.12 -3.89
C GLU A 518 20.29 26.52 -4.50
N ASP A 519 19.38 26.72 -5.45
CA ASP A 519 19.17 27.98 -6.16
C ASP A 519 17.69 28.24 -6.42
N PRO A 520 16.96 28.64 -5.37
CA PRO A 520 15.52 28.71 -5.47
C PRO A 520 15.03 29.76 -6.47
N LEU A 521 15.82 30.78 -6.78
CA LEU A 521 15.45 31.77 -7.80
C LEU A 521 15.46 31.16 -9.21
N ALA A 522 16.39 30.26 -9.51
CA ALA A 522 16.38 29.48 -10.75
C ALA A 522 15.18 28.52 -10.83
N ALA A 523 14.57 28.15 -9.70
CA ALA A 523 13.37 27.34 -9.66
C ALA A 523 12.07 28.14 -9.92
N PHE A 524 12.11 29.47 -9.85
CA PHE A 524 10.92 30.32 -9.99
C PHE A 524 10.10 30.06 -11.27
N PRO A 525 10.70 29.89 -12.48
CA PRO A 525 9.92 29.57 -13.68
C PRO A 525 9.14 28.25 -13.60
N LEU A 526 9.50 27.37 -12.65
CA LEU A 526 8.91 26.04 -12.45
C LEU A 526 7.93 26.00 -11.26
N HIS A 527 7.65 27.13 -10.59
CA HIS A 527 6.85 27.15 -9.35
C HIS A 527 5.48 26.48 -9.50
N ALA A 528 4.77 26.70 -10.60
CA ALA A 528 3.47 26.07 -10.86
C ALA A 528 3.57 24.57 -11.13
N ALA A 529 4.68 24.09 -11.71
CA ALA A 529 4.93 22.68 -11.92
C ALA A 529 5.27 21.98 -10.60
N LEU A 530 6.15 22.58 -9.79
CA LEU A 530 6.50 22.11 -8.45
C LEU A 530 5.27 22.00 -7.54
N HIS A 531 4.42 23.03 -7.53
CA HIS A 531 3.17 23.07 -6.77
C HIS A 531 2.20 21.97 -7.19
N ARG A 532 1.90 21.85 -8.50
CA ARG A 532 1.01 20.81 -9.02
C ARG A 532 1.54 19.39 -8.73
N ALA A 533 2.84 19.19 -8.86
CA ALA A 533 3.44 17.90 -8.58
C ALA A 533 3.43 17.55 -7.08
N ALA A 534 3.58 18.54 -6.20
CA ALA A 534 3.43 18.34 -4.76
C ALA A 534 1.98 17.97 -4.36
N LEU A 535 0.98 18.43 -5.11
CA LEU A 535 -0.44 18.08 -4.91
C LEU A 535 -0.82 16.69 -5.44
N ASP A 536 0.00 16.07 -6.28
CA ASP A 536 -0.27 14.75 -6.85
C ASP A 536 -0.07 13.64 -5.80
N ARG A 537 -1.19 13.18 -5.21
CA ARG A 537 -1.24 12.12 -4.20
C ARG A 537 -0.75 10.74 -4.69
N ARG A 538 -0.56 10.56 -6.01
CA ARG A 538 0.03 9.32 -6.55
C ARG A 538 1.54 9.27 -6.31
N ARG A 539 2.17 10.42 -6.02
CA ARG A 539 3.61 10.51 -5.76
C ARG A 539 3.92 10.18 -4.30
N PRO A 540 5.10 9.59 -4.02
CA PRO A 540 5.55 9.36 -2.65
C PRO A 540 5.62 10.66 -1.85
N ASP A 541 5.22 10.63 -0.59
CA ASP A 541 5.18 11.82 0.27
C ASP A 541 6.56 12.48 0.44
N LEU A 542 7.65 11.72 0.44
CA LEU A 542 9.00 12.28 0.51
C LEU A 542 9.34 13.13 -0.72
N LEU A 543 8.98 12.66 -1.91
CA LEU A 543 9.14 13.43 -3.15
C LEU A 543 8.29 14.69 -3.09
N ARG A 544 7.06 14.59 -2.61
CA ARG A 544 6.15 15.73 -2.42
C ARG A 544 6.74 16.75 -1.43
N VAL A 545 7.33 16.31 -0.32
CA VAL A 545 8.02 17.18 0.64
C VAL A 545 9.22 17.88 -0.01
N ARG A 546 10.06 17.16 -0.77
CA ARG A 546 11.20 17.78 -1.48
C ARG A 546 10.77 18.79 -2.55
N LEU A 547 9.69 18.49 -3.28
CA LEU A 547 9.07 19.44 -4.21
C LEU A 547 8.57 20.69 -3.48
N LEU A 548 7.97 20.52 -2.30
CA LEU A 548 7.53 21.61 -1.43
C LEU A 548 8.71 22.39 -0.82
N GLU A 549 9.82 21.74 -0.47
CA GLU A 549 11.05 22.41 -0.02
C GLU A 549 11.57 23.36 -1.12
N THR A 550 11.69 22.87 -2.35
CA THR A 550 12.10 23.71 -3.48
C THR A 550 11.09 24.81 -3.77
N TRP A 551 9.79 24.51 -3.73
CA TRP A 551 8.73 25.49 -3.94
C TRP A 551 8.71 26.57 -2.85
N LEU A 552 8.81 26.21 -1.58
CA LEU A 552 8.93 27.15 -0.45
C LEU A 552 10.23 27.94 -0.52
N GLY A 553 11.33 27.33 -0.96
CA GLY A 553 12.61 27.99 -1.16
C GLY A 553 12.51 29.22 -2.04
N ILE A 554 11.66 29.19 -3.08
CA ILE A 554 11.41 30.33 -3.97
C ILE A 554 10.92 31.53 -3.16
N TRP A 555 9.91 31.30 -2.33
CA TRP A 555 9.25 32.30 -1.49
C TRP A 555 10.15 32.79 -0.35
N CYS A 556 10.97 31.91 0.22
CA CYS A 556 12.04 32.26 1.17
C CYS A 556 13.09 33.18 0.52
N ALA A 557 13.54 32.85 -0.69
CA ALA A 557 14.54 33.64 -1.40
C ALA A 557 14.04 35.05 -1.74
N THR A 558 12.75 35.20 -2.07
CA THR A 558 12.14 36.51 -2.33
C THR A 558 11.63 37.21 -1.06
N ARG A 559 11.61 36.52 0.09
CA ARG A 559 10.99 36.98 1.35
C ARG A 559 9.53 37.42 1.17
N THR A 560 8.82 36.75 0.28
CA THR A 560 7.41 37.01 0.02
C THR A 560 6.62 35.75 0.31
N ALA A 561 5.59 35.85 1.14
CA ALA A 561 4.71 34.72 1.39
C ALA A 561 4.07 34.22 0.08
N PRO A 562 3.84 32.91 -0.07
CA PRO A 562 3.11 32.38 -1.22
C PRO A 562 1.70 32.98 -1.30
N ASP A 563 1.13 33.03 -2.49
CA ASP A 563 -0.22 33.56 -2.65
C ASP A 563 -1.27 32.67 -1.96
N ALA A 564 -2.38 33.29 -1.54
CA ALA A 564 -3.42 32.61 -0.78
C ALA A 564 -4.10 31.47 -1.56
N GLY A 565 -4.14 31.54 -2.89
CA GLY A 565 -4.74 30.50 -3.74
C GLY A 565 -3.88 29.24 -3.73
N SER A 566 -2.57 29.38 -3.99
CA SER A 566 -1.63 28.26 -3.95
C SER A 566 -1.55 27.60 -2.56
N LEU A 567 -1.69 28.37 -1.49
CA LEU A 567 -1.72 27.83 -0.11
C LEU A 567 -3.01 27.08 0.19
N HIS A 568 -4.16 27.55 -0.31
CA HIS A 568 -5.45 26.95 -0.01
C HIS A 568 -5.49 25.46 -0.40
N ASP A 569 -5.03 25.12 -1.60
CA ASP A 569 -5.04 23.73 -2.09
C ASP A 569 -4.16 22.81 -1.23
N LEU A 570 -2.99 23.30 -0.80
CA LEU A 570 -2.05 22.54 0.04
C LEU A 570 -2.55 22.39 1.49
N MET A 571 -3.22 23.42 2.02
CA MET A 571 -3.78 23.42 3.37
C MET A 571 -4.97 22.47 3.53
N HIS A 572 -5.63 22.04 2.45
CA HIS A 572 -6.78 21.12 2.51
C HIS A 572 -6.43 19.70 2.02
N GLY A 573 -5.37 19.56 1.22
CA GLY A 573 -4.94 18.29 0.66
C GLY A 573 -4.22 17.38 1.67
N ASP A 574 -3.10 17.85 2.23
CA ASP A 574 -2.25 17.09 3.16
C ASP A 574 -1.54 18.05 4.13
N VAL A 575 -2.27 18.40 5.19
CA VAL A 575 -1.93 19.47 6.16
C VAL A 575 -0.56 19.37 6.81
N ALA A 576 0.03 18.17 6.90
CA ALA A 576 1.32 17.97 7.56
C ALA A 576 2.54 18.20 6.65
N LEU A 577 2.39 18.09 5.32
CA LEU A 577 3.54 18.09 4.42
C LEU A 577 4.16 19.48 4.24
N LEU A 578 3.32 20.53 4.25
CA LEU A 578 3.78 21.90 4.04
C LEU A 578 4.58 22.46 5.23
N PRO A 579 4.14 22.30 6.50
CA PRO A 579 4.95 22.64 7.66
C PRO A 579 6.23 21.80 7.78
N LEU A 580 6.17 20.51 7.39
CA LEU A 580 7.35 19.65 7.39
C LEU A 580 8.39 20.14 6.38
N ALA A 581 7.97 20.49 5.16
CA ALA A 581 8.87 21.08 4.17
C ALA A 581 9.46 22.41 4.64
N ALA A 582 8.67 23.27 5.29
CA ALA A 582 9.15 24.52 5.87
C ALA A 582 10.20 24.28 6.97
N ALA A 583 9.93 23.39 7.92
CA ALA A 583 10.87 23.08 9.00
C ALA A 583 12.18 22.47 8.50
N ARG A 584 12.11 21.63 7.45
CA ARG A 584 13.30 21.06 6.80
C ARG A 584 14.10 22.13 6.07
N LEU A 585 13.43 23.06 5.41
CA LEU A 585 14.06 24.16 4.70
C LEU A 585 14.79 25.13 5.65
N GLY A 586 14.20 25.42 6.83
CA GLY A 586 14.84 26.20 7.90
C GLY A 586 16.01 25.46 8.59
N GLY A 587 16.15 24.14 8.36
CA GLY A 587 17.22 23.35 8.96
C GLY A 587 16.98 23.02 10.43
N ALA A 588 15.70 22.89 10.83
CA ALA A 588 15.33 22.46 12.18
C ALA A 588 16.02 21.13 12.53
N GLY A 589 16.58 21.04 13.74
CA GLY A 589 17.21 19.80 14.23
C GLY A 589 16.21 18.63 14.34
N ASP A 590 14.95 18.92 14.63
CA ASP A 590 13.82 17.99 14.54
C ASP A 590 12.69 18.63 13.71
N PRO A 591 12.69 18.43 12.38
CA PRO A 591 11.70 19.02 11.50
C PRO A 591 10.26 18.56 11.78
N VAL A 592 10.09 17.37 12.34
CA VAL A 592 8.78 16.79 12.65
C VAL A 592 8.18 17.44 13.89
N ALA A 593 8.97 17.57 14.97
CA ALA A 593 8.51 18.31 16.15
C ALA A 593 8.21 19.77 15.80
N ALA A 594 9.07 20.43 15.02
CA ALA A 594 8.85 21.80 14.57
C ALA A 594 7.56 21.95 13.72
N ALA A 595 7.31 21.02 12.80
CA ALA A 595 6.09 20.99 12.00
C ALA A 595 4.83 20.75 12.86
N ARG A 596 4.91 19.87 13.86
CA ARG A 596 3.81 19.61 14.80
C ARG A 596 3.49 20.85 15.64
N ASP A 597 4.52 21.48 16.21
CA ASP A 597 4.38 22.68 17.02
C ASP A 597 3.87 23.86 16.19
N PHE A 598 4.23 23.91 14.90
CA PHE A 598 3.65 24.83 13.94
C PHE A 598 2.15 24.60 13.75
N LEU A 599 1.72 23.37 13.49
CA LEU A 599 0.30 23.03 13.27
C LEU A 599 -0.58 23.31 14.49
N GLN A 600 -0.03 23.12 15.70
CA GLN A 600 -0.74 23.46 16.94
C GLN A 600 -0.94 24.97 17.10
N ARG A 601 0.06 25.78 16.71
CA ARG A 601 -0.01 27.25 16.77
C ARG A 601 -0.82 27.84 15.62
N GLN A 602 -0.80 27.19 14.46
CA GLN A 602 -1.42 27.64 13.22
C GLN A 602 -2.33 26.53 12.65
N PRO A 603 -3.53 26.32 13.21
CA PRO A 603 -4.40 25.25 12.74
C PRO A 603 -4.95 25.62 11.35
N PRO A 604 -4.72 24.81 10.31
CA PRO A 604 -4.93 25.19 8.90
C PRO A 604 -6.35 25.67 8.56
N LEU A 605 -7.37 25.07 9.18
CA LEU A 605 -8.77 25.44 8.94
C LEU A 605 -9.23 26.69 9.69
N SER A 606 -8.45 27.16 10.67
CA SER A 606 -8.76 28.33 11.49
C SER A 606 -7.86 29.53 11.23
N THR A 607 -6.71 29.32 10.57
CA THR A 607 -5.77 30.38 10.22
C THR A 607 -6.03 30.87 8.79
N PRO A 608 -6.25 32.17 8.56
CA PRO A 608 -6.35 32.71 7.21
C PRO A 608 -5.09 32.41 6.39
N ALA A 609 -5.24 32.04 5.10
CA ALA A 609 -4.13 31.63 4.24
C ALA A 609 -2.95 32.64 4.22
N ALA A 610 -3.23 33.94 4.26
CA ALA A 610 -2.19 34.97 4.34
C ALA A 610 -1.39 34.92 5.65
N GLY A 611 -2.05 34.68 6.78
CA GLY A 611 -1.39 34.50 8.08
C GLY A 611 -0.63 33.17 8.16
N TYR A 612 -1.19 32.12 7.58
CA TYR A 612 -0.55 30.81 7.49
C TYR A 612 0.73 30.86 6.64
N GLY A 613 0.67 31.54 5.48
CA GLY A 613 1.82 31.74 4.60
C GLY A 613 2.95 32.55 5.22
N ALA A 614 2.62 33.60 5.98
CA ALA A 614 3.62 34.38 6.72
C ALA A 614 4.31 33.53 7.80
N ALA A 615 3.54 32.76 8.57
CA ALA A 615 4.08 31.89 9.59
C ALA A 615 4.93 30.75 9.01
N LEU A 616 4.54 30.18 7.86
CA LEU A 616 5.36 29.19 7.14
C LEU A 616 6.70 29.78 6.71
N LEU A 617 6.69 31.02 6.22
CA LEU A 617 7.90 31.72 5.82
C LEU A 617 8.83 31.96 7.01
N GLU A 618 8.28 32.32 8.18
CA GLU A 618 9.05 32.41 9.43
C GLU A 618 9.69 31.06 9.78
N LEU A 619 8.90 29.98 9.81
CA LEU A 619 9.41 28.63 10.10
C LEU A 619 10.51 28.16 9.14
N ALA A 620 10.46 28.60 7.88
CA ALA A 620 11.45 28.22 6.86
C ALA A 620 12.68 29.15 6.81
N LEU A 621 12.65 30.28 7.51
CA LEU A 621 13.76 31.23 7.60
C LEU A 621 14.48 31.20 8.96
N ASP A 622 13.82 30.68 9.99
CA ASP A 622 14.38 30.31 11.29
C ASP A 622 15.36 29.14 11.16
#